data_AF-A0A0F4ZET4-F1
#
_entry.id   AF-A0A0F4ZET4-F1
#
_cell.length_a   1.000
_cell.length_b   1.000
_cell.length_c   1.000
_cell.angle_alpha   90.00
_cell.angle_beta   90.00
_cell.angle_gamma   90.00
#
_symmetry.space_group_name_H-M   'P 1'
#
loop_
_entity.id
_entity.type
_entity.pdbx_description
1 polymer ?
#
loop_
_entity_poly.entity_id
_entity_poly.type
_entity_poly.pdbx_seq_one_letter_code
_entity_poly.pdbx_strand_id
1 'polypeptide(L)'
;MEIDPAILAELAALQETPLSIIRLADPISASAHAAPTSRKSDASSASASTDAPTPASLDADLAHYRELFSKLRFSYVEQVTKEKFIRAIVGEPPMIVTPPENAALETQNLAAKAQLKALKTQVAEIVAQLDARARDLARRSERVRVDTAALRDLPAATAQVERSLADLRRERDGWAREAQGNPDMALPLARTLEAVGVKKKEMAALDRELDQLRARAMRKATELERIRTELGPLNAKVASSAAAAKEAQRRKEAALGGGEDDLEERGRWFRANEAVLKQIFES
;
A
#
# COMPACT_ATOMS: atom_id res chain seq x y z
N MET A 1 22.98 -3.03 -10.89
CA MET A 1 23.05 -4.46 -11.23
C MET A 1 22.43 -4.57 -12.61
N GLU A 2 23.25 -4.37 -13.64
CA GLU A 2 22.77 -4.42 -15.02
C GLU A 2 22.54 -5.89 -15.36
N ILE A 3 21.32 -6.24 -15.74
CA ILE A 3 21.03 -7.57 -16.28
C ILE A 3 21.49 -7.52 -17.72
N ASP A 4 22.53 -8.29 -18.05
CA ASP A 4 23.09 -8.29 -19.41
C ASP A 4 22.01 -8.70 -20.42
N PRO A 5 21.74 -7.88 -21.46
CA PRO A 5 20.72 -8.18 -22.46
C PRO A 5 21.05 -9.44 -23.26
N ALA A 6 22.33 -9.83 -23.30
CA ALA A 6 22.79 -11.08 -23.90
C ALA A 6 22.22 -12.31 -23.20
N ILE A 7 22.11 -12.30 -21.86
CA ILE A 7 21.60 -13.42 -21.07
C ILE A 7 20.09 -13.59 -21.28
N LEU A 8 19.35 -12.48 -21.39
CA LEU A 8 17.91 -12.52 -21.71
C LEU A 8 17.65 -13.03 -23.13
N ALA A 9 18.48 -12.64 -24.10
CA ALA A 9 18.40 -13.14 -25.47
C ALA A 9 18.72 -14.65 -25.54
N GLU A 10 19.71 -15.11 -24.78
CA GLU A 10 20.06 -16.53 -24.70
C GLU A 10 18.96 -17.36 -24.01
N LEU A 11 18.37 -16.86 -22.92
CA LEU A 11 17.20 -17.47 -22.27
C LEU A 11 15.98 -17.53 -23.19
N ALA A 12 15.72 -16.49 -23.98
CA ALA A 12 14.65 -16.48 -24.96
C ALA A 12 14.91 -17.52 -26.08
N ALA A 13 16.14 -17.61 -26.59
CA ALA A 13 16.52 -18.61 -27.59
C ALA A 13 16.38 -20.05 -27.05
N LEU A 14 16.70 -20.28 -25.78
CA LEU A 14 16.53 -21.58 -25.13
C LEU A 14 15.07 -21.94 -24.86
N GLN A 15 14.19 -20.95 -24.65
CA GLN A 15 12.75 -21.16 -24.53
C GLN A 15 12.08 -21.44 -25.88
N GLU A 16 12.59 -20.82 -26.96
CA GLU A 16 12.11 -21.04 -28.34
C GLU A 16 12.46 -22.43 -28.86
N THR A 17 13.51 -23.10 -28.34
CA THR A 17 13.78 -24.50 -28.66
C THR A 17 12.79 -25.42 -27.96
N PRO A 18 11.82 -26.04 -28.68
CA PRO A 18 10.87 -26.94 -28.05
C PRO A 18 11.62 -28.17 -27.51
N LEU A 19 11.30 -28.55 -26.28
CA LEU A 19 11.82 -29.77 -25.66
C LEU A 19 11.57 -30.96 -26.60
N SER A 20 12.54 -31.85 -26.74
CA SER A 20 12.45 -33.02 -27.65
C SER A 20 11.19 -33.86 -27.43
N ILE A 21 10.67 -33.90 -26.20
CA ILE A 21 9.42 -34.57 -25.85
C ILE A 21 8.20 -33.91 -26.50
N ILE A 22 8.17 -32.58 -26.60
CA ILE A 22 7.09 -31.84 -27.27
C ILE A 22 7.13 -32.11 -28.78
N ARG A 23 8.33 -32.12 -29.38
CA ARG A 23 8.52 -32.51 -30.79
C ARG A 23 8.07 -33.94 -31.09
N LEU A 24 8.18 -34.85 -30.13
CA LEU A 24 7.70 -36.23 -30.26
C LEU A 24 6.18 -36.33 -30.12
N ALA A 25 5.54 -35.39 -29.41
CA ALA A 25 4.09 -35.30 -29.27
C ALA A 25 3.41 -34.57 -30.44
N ASP A 26 4.13 -33.69 -31.14
CA ASP A 26 3.63 -32.96 -32.32
C ASP A 26 3.07 -33.87 -33.43
N PRO A 27 3.72 -34.96 -33.88
CA PRO A 27 3.14 -35.85 -34.90
C PRO A 27 1.88 -36.57 -34.42
N ILE A 28 1.75 -36.84 -33.12
CA ILE A 28 0.53 -37.45 -32.55
C ILE A 28 -0.63 -36.44 -32.62
N SER A 29 -0.34 -35.17 -32.36
CA SER A 29 -1.32 -34.07 -32.39
C SER A 29 -1.65 -33.61 -33.83
N ALA A 30 -0.66 -33.63 -34.73
CA ALA A 30 -0.79 -33.23 -36.13
C ALA A 30 -1.46 -34.31 -37.00
N SER A 31 -1.21 -35.60 -36.72
CA SER A 31 -1.92 -36.72 -37.35
C SER A 31 -3.44 -36.66 -37.07
N ALA A 32 -3.84 -36.11 -35.92
CA ALA A 32 -5.25 -35.90 -35.59
C ALA A 32 -5.93 -34.77 -36.38
N HIS A 33 -5.16 -33.83 -36.97
CA HIS A 33 -5.68 -32.72 -37.77
C HIS A 33 -5.68 -33.00 -39.29
N ALA A 34 -5.06 -34.09 -39.73
CA ALA A 34 -4.85 -34.40 -41.15
C ALA A 34 -5.63 -35.63 -41.64
N ALA A 35 -6.85 -35.84 -41.15
CA ALA A 35 -7.78 -36.82 -41.72
C ALA A 35 -8.80 -36.13 -42.66
N PRO A 36 -8.49 -35.94 -43.96
CA PRO A 36 -9.51 -35.60 -44.93
C PRO A 36 -10.28 -36.86 -45.34
N THR A 37 -11.57 -36.66 -45.47
CA THR A 37 -12.59 -37.59 -45.95
C THR A 37 -12.23 -38.27 -47.28
N SER A 38 -12.30 -39.60 -47.33
CA SER A 38 -13.13 -40.37 -48.29
C SER A 38 -12.53 -41.75 -48.64
N ARG A 39 -13.21 -42.82 -48.20
CA ARG A 39 -13.87 -43.84 -49.05
C ARG A 39 -14.22 -45.10 -48.23
N LYS A 40 -15.53 -45.32 -48.08
CA LYS A 40 -16.34 -46.56 -48.19
C LYS A 40 -15.58 -47.88 -47.89
N SER A 41 -15.97 -48.75 -46.95
CA SER A 41 -17.32 -49.20 -46.60
C SER A 41 -17.25 -50.02 -45.30
N ASP A 42 -18.36 -50.00 -44.55
CA ASP A 42 -18.88 -51.09 -43.71
C ASP A 42 -18.16 -51.45 -42.39
N ALA A 43 -18.68 -50.86 -41.30
CA ALA A 43 -19.04 -51.47 -40.00
C ALA A 43 -18.82 -50.49 -38.84
N SER A 44 -19.93 -49.87 -38.40
CA SER A 44 -20.14 -49.39 -37.03
C SER A 44 -19.08 -48.46 -36.40
N SER A 45 -19.02 -47.20 -36.84
CA SER A 45 -18.47 -46.09 -36.04
C SER A 45 -19.48 -44.94 -36.04
N ALA A 46 -20.44 -45.03 -35.13
CA ALA A 46 -21.43 -43.98 -34.87
C ALA A 46 -21.26 -43.54 -33.41
N SER A 47 -20.16 -42.85 -33.08
CA SER A 47 -20.01 -42.09 -31.81
C SER A 47 -18.80 -41.14 -31.75
N ALA A 48 -17.81 -41.21 -32.65
CA ALA A 48 -16.56 -40.46 -32.46
C ALA A 48 -16.15 -39.73 -33.74
N SER A 49 -16.66 -38.52 -33.97
CA SER A 49 -16.02 -37.56 -34.89
C SER A 49 -16.68 -36.20 -34.79
N THR A 50 -16.12 -35.30 -33.97
CA THR A 50 -16.14 -33.84 -34.22
C THR A 50 -15.31 -33.03 -33.22
N ASP A 51 -14.93 -33.57 -32.07
CA ASP A 51 -14.12 -32.81 -31.12
C ASP A 51 -12.63 -33.09 -31.30
N ALA A 52 -11.82 -32.02 -31.26
CA ALA A 52 -10.36 -32.13 -31.14
C ALA A 52 -10.00 -33.18 -30.08
N PRO A 53 -8.92 -33.96 -30.25
CA PRO A 53 -8.58 -35.02 -29.30
C PRO A 53 -8.34 -34.38 -27.93
N THR A 54 -9.35 -34.45 -27.09
CA THR A 54 -9.24 -34.07 -25.69
C THR A 54 -8.54 -35.22 -24.99
N PRO A 55 -7.79 -34.97 -23.92
CA PRO A 55 -7.13 -36.05 -23.18
C PRO A 55 -8.11 -37.16 -22.76
N ALA A 56 -9.37 -36.81 -22.51
CA ALA A 56 -10.44 -37.75 -22.22
C ALA A 56 -10.85 -38.64 -23.41
N SER A 57 -10.84 -38.13 -24.65
CA SER A 57 -11.18 -38.94 -25.84
C SER A 57 -10.05 -39.91 -26.19
N LEU A 58 -8.78 -39.51 -25.99
CA LEU A 58 -7.62 -40.39 -26.19
C LEU A 58 -7.63 -41.57 -25.21
N ASP A 59 -7.99 -41.34 -23.96
CA ASP A 59 -8.10 -42.41 -22.97
C ASP A 59 -9.20 -43.43 -23.34
N ALA A 60 -10.33 -42.95 -23.87
CA ALA A 60 -11.42 -43.79 -24.35
C ALA A 60 -10.99 -44.63 -25.57
N ASP A 61 -10.31 -44.03 -26.54
CA ASP A 61 -9.78 -44.74 -27.72
C ASP A 61 -8.74 -45.79 -27.31
N LEU A 62 -7.82 -45.45 -26.40
CA LEU A 62 -6.83 -46.41 -25.88
C LEU A 62 -7.48 -47.58 -25.14
N ALA A 63 -8.56 -47.33 -24.40
CA ALA A 63 -9.32 -48.40 -23.76
C ALA A 63 -9.99 -49.32 -24.80
N HIS A 64 -10.63 -48.74 -25.82
CA HIS A 64 -11.25 -49.49 -26.92
C HIS A 64 -10.22 -50.33 -27.69
N TYR A 65 -9.08 -49.76 -28.08
CA TYR A 65 -8.04 -50.51 -28.78
C TYR A 65 -7.44 -51.62 -27.92
N ARG A 66 -7.25 -51.40 -26.61
CA ARG A 66 -6.79 -52.47 -25.69
C ARG A 66 -7.77 -53.64 -25.68
N GLU A 67 -9.07 -53.38 -25.66
CA GLU A 67 -10.09 -54.42 -25.70
C GLU A 67 -10.10 -55.16 -27.05
N LEU A 68 -10.09 -54.41 -28.16
CA LEU A 68 -10.06 -54.97 -29.51
C LEU A 68 -8.83 -55.85 -29.74
N PHE A 69 -7.63 -55.37 -29.40
CA PHE A 69 -6.41 -56.15 -29.54
C PHE A 69 -6.36 -57.35 -28.60
N SER A 70 -6.97 -57.26 -27.41
CA SER A 70 -7.10 -58.42 -26.52
C SER A 70 -7.98 -59.50 -27.14
N LYS A 71 -9.11 -59.13 -27.75
CA LYS A 71 -9.99 -60.05 -28.48
C LYS A 71 -9.30 -60.66 -29.70
N LEU A 72 -8.61 -59.83 -30.49
CA LEU A 72 -7.89 -60.27 -31.68
C LEU A 72 -6.74 -61.22 -31.32
N ARG A 73 -5.98 -60.90 -30.28
CA ARG A 73 -4.91 -61.76 -29.76
C ARG A 73 -5.46 -63.10 -29.28
N PHE A 74 -6.60 -63.10 -28.57
CA PHE A 74 -7.24 -64.35 -28.12
C PHE A 74 -7.65 -65.21 -29.31
N SER A 75 -8.38 -64.62 -30.28
CA SER A 75 -8.82 -65.31 -31.50
C SER A 75 -7.65 -65.87 -32.32
N TYR A 76 -6.58 -65.10 -32.49
CA TYR A 76 -5.39 -65.54 -33.21
C TYR A 76 -4.68 -66.71 -32.51
N VAL A 77 -4.45 -66.61 -31.20
CA VAL A 77 -3.81 -67.68 -30.43
C VAL A 77 -4.66 -68.95 -30.47
N GLU A 78 -5.98 -68.83 -30.30
CA GLU A 78 -6.92 -69.94 -30.44
C GLU A 78 -6.87 -70.56 -31.84
N GLN A 79 -6.87 -69.75 -32.91
CA GLN A 79 -6.81 -70.27 -34.27
C GLN A 79 -5.50 -71.00 -34.55
N VAL A 80 -4.35 -70.38 -34.24
CA VAL A 80 -3.03 -70.98 -34.46
C VAL A 80 -2.87 -72.26 -33.65
N THR A 81 -3.39 -72.31 -32.42
CA THR A 81 -3.35 -73.53 -31.60
C THR A 81 -4.24 -74.62 -32.16
N LYS A 82 -5.46 -74.30 -32.63
CA LYS A 82 -6.34 -75.26 -33.31
C LYS A 82 -5.68 -75.81 -34.57
N GLU A 83 -5.12 -74.95 -35.42
CA GLU A 83 -4.43 -75.37 -36.65
C GLU A 83 -3.21 -76.23 -36.35
N LYS A 84 -2.38 -75.84 -35.37
CA LYS A 84 -1.21 -76.61 -34.95
C LYS A 84 -1.60 -77.97 -34.39
N PHE A 85 -2.69 -78.06 -33.63
CA PHE A 85 -3.23 -79.31 -33.10
C PHE A 85 -3.70 -80.24 -34.22
N ILE A 86 -4.50 -79.72 -35.17
CA ILE A 86 -4.96 -80.49 -36.33
C ILE A 86 -3.76 -80.99 -37.13
N ARG A 87 -2.78 -80.13 -37.40
CA ARG A 87 -1.57 -80.51 -38.13
C ARG A 87 -0.73 -81.55 -37.38
N ALA A 88 -0.69 -81.51 -36.05
CA ALA A 88 0.04 -82.50 -35.25
C ALA A 88 -0.61 -83.89 -35.29
N ILE A 89 -1.94 -83.96 -35.39
CA ILE A 89 -2.69 -85.23 -35.47
C ILE A 89 -2.75 -85.78 -36.89
N VAL A 90 -2.89 -84.91 -37.88
CA VAL A 90 -3.08 -85.30 -39.30
C VAL A 90 -1.74 -85.38 -40.06
N GLY A 91 -0.65 -84.83 -39.51
CA GLY A 91 0.68 -84.87 -40.10
C GLY A 91 1.29 -86.28 -40.08
N GLU A 92 2.09 -86.59 -41.11
CA GLU A 92 2.78 -87.87 -41.25
C GLU A 92 4.30 -87.63 -41.18
N PRO A 93 5.01 -88.07 -40.11
CA PRO A 93 4.53 -88.83 -38.94
C PRO A 93 3.83 -87.96 -37.87
N PRO A 94 2.90 -88.53 -37.09
CA PRO A 94 2.16 -87.78 -36.07
C PRO A 94 3.09 -87.29 -34.97
N MET A 95 3.01 -86.00 -34.65
CA MET A 95 3.77 -85.40 -33.57
C MET A 95 3.11 -85.71 -32.24
N ILE A 96 3.61 -86.73 -31.54
CA ILE A 96 3.18 -87.07 -30.17
C ILE A 96 4.14 -86.35 -29.21
N VAL A 97 3.63 -85.36 -28.48
CA VAL A 97 4.43 -84.71 -27.43
C VAL A 97 4.59 -85.69 -26.28
N THR A 98 5.84 -86.04 -25.97
CA THR A 98 6.12 -87.00 -24.90
C THR A 98 6.08 -86.31 -23.52
N PRO A 99 5.73 -87.03 -22.43
CA PRO A 99 5.79 -86.48 -21.07
C PRO A 99 7.10 -85.75 -20.69
N PRO A 100 8.31 -86.25 -21.06
CA PRO A 100 9.55 -85.51 -20.76
C PRO A 100 9.70 -84.22 -21.57
N GLU A 101 9.23 -84.17 -22.82
CA GLU A 101 9.22 -82.93 -23.61
C GLU A 101 8.27 -81.88 -23.02
N ASN A 102 7.11 -82.31 -22.51
CA ASN A 102 6.21 -81.42 -21.78
C ASN A 102 6.86 -80.87 -20.51
N ALA A 103 7.53 -81.71 -19.72
CA ALA A 103 8.25 -81.24 -18.53
C ALA A 103 9.37 -80.24 -18.89
N ALA A 104 10.11 -80.48 -19.98
CA ALA A 104 11.12 -79.55 -20.47
C ALA A 104 10.50 -78.20 -20.93
N LEU A 105 9.38 -78.24 -21.65
CA LEU A 105 8.66 -77.04 -22.09
C LEU A 105 8.03 -76.26 -20.92
N GLU A 106 7.59 -76.95 -19.87
CA GLU A 106 7.08 -76.33 -18.64
C GLU A 106 8.19 -75.58 -17.90
N THR A 107 9.36 -76.19 -17.73
CA THR A 107 10.51 -75.52 -17.09
C THR A 107 10.97 -74.30 -17.88
N GLN A 108 11.04 -74.40 -19.21
CA GLN A 108 11.37 -73.25 -20.07
C GLN A 108 10.31 -72.14 -19.99
N ASN A 109 9.02 -72.49 -19.99
CA ASN A 109 7.94 -71.51 -19.84
C ASN A 109 7.97 -70.82 -18.47
N LEU A 110 8.28 -71.55 -17.40
CA LEU A 110 8.42 -70.97 -16.07
C LEU A 110 9.57 -69.96 -16.02
N ALA A 111 10.73 -70.30 -16.59
CA ALA A 111 11.86 -69.39 -16.71
C ALA A 111 11.51 -68.13 -17.53
N ALA A 112 10.89 -68.31 -18.70
CA ALA A 112 10.46 -67.20 -19.56
C ALA A 112 9.39 -66.32 -18.88
N LYS A 113 8.43 -66.92 -18.15
CA LYS A 113 7.43 -66.18 -17.36
C LYS A 113 8.07 -65.36 -16.25
N ALA A 114 9.07 -65.91 -15.56
CA ALA A 114 9.80 -65.20 -14.51
C ALA A 114 10.56 -63.99 -15.08
N GLN A 115 11.28 -64.18 -16.21
CA GLN A 115 11.96 -63.09 -16.92
C GLN A 115 10.99 -62.01 -17.40
N LEU A 116 9.86 -62.40 -17.99
CA LEU A 116 8.83 -61.46 -18.44
C LEU A 116 8.25 -60.66 -17.26
N LYS A 117 8.05 -61.30 -16.10
CA LYS A 117 7.56 -60.62 -14.91
C LYS A 117 8.57 -59.58 -14.40
N ALA A 118 9.85 -59.94 -14.36
CA ALA A 118 10.92 -59.03 -13.96
C ALA A 118 11.05 -57.82 -14.91
N LEU A 119 10.99 -58.05 -16.22
CA LEU A 119 11.00 -56.99 -17.22
C LEU A 119 9.77 -56.09 -17.10
N LYS A 120 8.57 -56.65 -16.87
CA LYS A 120 7.36 -55.86 -16.65
C LYS A 120 7.47 -54.95 -15.44
N THR A 121 8.03 -55.45 -14.33
CA THR A 121 8.24 -54.63 -13.13
C THR A 121 9.26 -53.53 -13.38
N GLN A 122 10.34 -53.82 -14.10
CA GLN A 122 11.36 -52.83 -14.45
C GLN A 122 10.79 -51.73 -15.37
N VAL A 123 10.03 -52.11 -16.40
CA VAL A 123 9.39 -51.14 -17.30
C VAL A 123 8.38 -50.28 -16.56
N ALA A 124 7.57 -50.88 -15.67
CA ALA A 124 6.61 -50.13 -14.86
C ALA A 124 7.32 -49.10 -13.95
N GLU A 125 8.45 -49.47 -13.36
CA GLU A 125 9.26 -48.56 -12.56
C GLU A 125 9.84 -47.41 -13.40
N ILE A 126 10.42 -47.70 -14.57
CA ILE A 126 10.96 -46.68 -15.48
C ILE A 126 9.88 -45.71 -15.93
N VAL A 127 8.68 -46.20 -16.27
CA VAL A 127 7.54 -45.36 -16.65
C VAL A 127 7.14 -44.44 -15.49
N ALA A 128 7.03 -44.97 -14.27
CA ALA A 128 6.71 -44.15 -13.10
C ALA A 128 7.77 -43.06 -12.82
N GLN A 129 9.05 -43.39 -12.98
CA GLN A 129 10.15 -42.43 -12.85
C GLN A 129 10.10 -41.37 -13.96
N LEU A 130 9.77 -41.76 -15.19
CA LEU A 130 9.66 -40.85 -16.33
C LEU A 130 8.49 -39.88 -16.13
N ASP A 131 7.33 -40.36 -15.69
CA ASP A 131 6.17 -39.52 -15.38
C ASP A 131 6.47 -38.50 -14.27
N ALA A 132 7.14 -38.94 -13.20
CA ALA A 132 7.54 -38.06 -12.11
C ALA A 132 8.51 -36.96 -12.60
N ARG A 133 9.50 -37.33 -13.41
CA ARG A 133 10.46 -36.38 -13.99
C ARG A 133 9.82 -35.43 -15.00
N ALA A 134 8.90 -35.92 -15.82
CA ALA A 134 8.17 -35.11 -16.80
C ALA A 134 7.31 -34.04 -16.10
N ARG A 135 6.59 -34.40 -15.04
CA ARG A 135 5.81 -33.46 -14.23
C ARG A 135 6.70 -32.42 -13.56
N ASP A 136 7.85 -32.84 -13.05
CA ASP A 136 8.78 -31.91 -12.41
C ASP A 136 9.42 -30.94 -13.41
N LEU A 137 9.82 -31.45 -14.58
CA LEU A 137 10.34 -30.63 -15.68
C LEU A 137 9.30 -29.60 -16.15
N ALA A 138 8.04 -29.99 -16.30
CA ALA A 138 6.96 -29.09 -16.67
C ALA A 138 6.81 -27.93 -15.67
N ARG A 139 6.83 -28.21 -14.36
CA ARG A 139 6.77 -27.17 -13.32
C ARG A 139 7.97 -26.24 -13.35
N ARG A 140 9.18 -26.77 -13.53
CA ARG A 140 10.40 -25.96 -13.60
C ARG A 140 10.41 -25.08 -14.85
N SER A 141 10.00 -25.63 -15.98
CA SER A 141 9.91 -24.90 -17.25
C SER A 141 8.92 -23.73 -17.14
N GLU A 142 7.75 -23.96 -16.55
CA GLU A 142 6.76 -22.90 -16.33
C GLU A 142 7.30 -21.80 -15.40
N ARG A 143 7.97 -22.18 -14.31
CA ARG A 143 8.60 -21.22 -13.40
C ARG A 143 9.66 -20.36 -14.12
N VAL A 144 10.55 -20.99 -14.89
CA VAL A 144 11.56 -20.26 -15.67
C VAL A 144 10.89 -19.32 -16.67
N ARG A 145 9.78 -19.71 -17.30
CA ARG A 145 9.01 -18.86 -18.20
C ARG A 145 8.48 -17.61 -17.50
N VAL A 146 7.85 -17.77 -16.33
CA VAL A 146 7.34 -16.67 -15.52
C VAL A 146 8.47 -15.74 -15.03
N ASP A 147 9.54 -16.32 -14.49
CA ASP A 147 10.69 -15.56 -13.99
C ASP A 147 11.38 -14.77 -15.12
N THR A 148 11.47 -15.35 -16.33
CA THR A 148 12.03 -14.68 -17.51
C THR A 148 11.16 -13.49 -17.96
N ALA A 149 9.83 -13.63 -17.90
CA ALA A 149 8.92 -12.52 -18.18
C ALA A 149 9.11 -11.36 -17.18
N ALA A 150 9.21 -11.67 -15.88
CA ALA A 150 9.47 -10.65 -14.87
C ALA A 150 10.85 -9.97 -15.04
N LEU A 151 11.89 -10.74 -15.40
CA LEU A 151 13.22 -10.20 -15.69
C LEU A 151 13.24 -9.28 -16.91
N ARG A 152 12.36 -9.50 -17.88
CA ARG A 152 12.22 -8.63 -19.06
C ARG A 152 11.67 -7.25 -18.71
N ASP A 153 10.76 -7.16 -17.73
CA ASP A 153 10.11 -5.92 -17.34
C ASP A 153 10.93 -5.10 -16.33
N LEU A 154 11.81 -5.76 -15.59
CA LEU A 154 12.62 -5.15 -14.54
C LEU A 154 13.47 -3.94 -14.99
N PRO A 155 14.17 -3.97 -16.15
CA PRO A 155 14.98 -2.85 -16.62
C PRO A 155 14.16 -1.58 -16.87
N ALA A 156 12.94 -1.73 -17.40
CA ALA A 156 12.04 -0.61 -17.64
C ALA A 156 11.57 0.01 -16.31
N ALA A 157 11.23 -0.84 -15.34
CA ALA A 157 10.85 -0.39 -14.00
C ALA A 157 12.01 0.31 -13.28
N THR A 158 13.24 -0.21 -13.37
CA THR A 158 14.42 0.45 -12.79
C THR A 158 14.68 1.80 -13.46
N ALA A 159 14.59 1.88 -14.79
CA ALA A 159 14.76 3.15 -15.50
C ALA A 159 13.68 4.18 -15.11
N GLN A 160 12.45 3.75 -14.86
CA GLN A 160 11.38 4.62 -14.38
C GLN A 160 11.68 5.15 -12.96
N VAL A 161 12.14 4.29 -12.05
CA VAL A 161 12.52 4.69 -10.68
C VAL A 161 13.74 5.61 -10.69
N GLU A 162 14.71 5.38 -11.57
CA GLU A 162 15.87 6.26 -11.70
C GLU A 162 15.50 7.64 -12.24
N ARG A 163 14.57 7.71 -13.21
CA ARG A 163 14.03 8.98 -13.71
C ARG A 163 13.28 9.73 -12.61
N SER A 164 12.38 9.06 -11.89
CA SER A 164 11.63 9.71 -10.80
C SER A 164 12.56 10.19 -9.68
N LEU A 165 13.61 9.43 -9.36
CA LEU A 165 14.62 9.84 -8.40
C LEU A 165 15.44 11.05 -8.90
N ALA A 166 15.78 11.09 -10.18
CA ALA A 166 16.46 12.24 -10.78
C ALA A 166 15.57 13.49 -10.74
N ASP A 167 14.29 13.36 -11.03
CA ASP A 167 13.33 14.47 -10.99
C ASP A 167 13.12 14.97 -9.56
N LEU A 168 12.92 14.08 -8.58
CA LEU A 168 12.83 14.45 -7.16
C LEU A 168 14.11 15.14 -6.66
N ARG A 169 15.29 14.73 -7.13
CA ARG A 169 16.55 15.39 -6.80
C ARG A 169 16.64 16.78 -7.42
N ARG A 170 16.22 16.95 -8.67
CA ARG A 170 16.17 18.27 -9.33
C ARG A 170 15.19 19.20 -8.64
N GLU A 171 14.01 18.71 -8.27
CA GLU A 171 13.04 19.47 -7.48
C GLU A 171 13.67 19.90 -6.17
N ARG A 172 14.22 18.98 -5.38
CA ARG A 172 14.91 19.31 -4.12
C ARG A 172 16.00 20.36 -4.31
N ASP A 173 16.85 20.22 -5.33
CA ASP A 173 17.93 21.16 -5.60
C ASP A 173 17.39 22.51 -6.09
N GLY A 174 16.24 22.54 -6.78
CA GLY A 174 15.50 23.73 -7.15
C GLY A 174 14.94 24.47 -5.93
N TRP A 175 14.28 23.75 -5.02
CA TRP A 175 13.79 24.29 -3.74
C TRP A 175 14.94 24.83 -2.89
N ALA A 176 16.09 24.15 -2.87
CA ALA A 176 17.28 24.63 -2.16
C ALA A 176 17.86 25.92 -2.76
N ARG A 177 17.74 26.12 -4.09
CA ARG A 177 18.14 27.37 -4.77
C ARG A 177 17.14 28.50 -4.56
N GLU A 178 15.85 28.20 -4.65
CA GLU A 178 14.76 29.17 -4.41
C GLU A 178 14.70 29.63 -2.95
N ALA A 179 15.18 28.80 -2.01
CA ALA A 179 15.31 29.17 -0.61
C ALA A 179 16.21 30.38 -0.33
N GLN A 180 16.87 30.98 -1.35
CA GLN A 180 17.55 32.29 -1.31
C GLN A 180 18.29 32.56 0.02
N GLY A 181 19.13 31.62 0.45
CA GLY A 181 19.98 31.79 1.63
C GLY A 181 19.29 31.60 2.99
N ASN A 182 18.04 31.14 3.04
CA ASN A 182 17.39 30.74 4.28
C ASN A 182 17.59 29.22 4.53
N PRO A 183 18.57 28.83 5.38
CA PRO A 183 18.97 27.43 5.55
C PRO A 183 17.85 26.56 6.13
N ASP A 184 16.90 27.17 6.86
CA ASP A 184 15.78 26.49 7.50
C ASP A 184 14.77 25.93 6.50
N MET A 185 14.68 26.51 5.29
CA MET A 185 13.78 26.05 4.22
C MET A 185 14.35 24.90 3.39
N ALA A 186 15.65 24.63 3.49
CA ALA A 186 16.34 23.55 2.79
C ALA A 186 16.66 22.35 3.71
N LEU A 187 16.05 22.29 4.90
CA LEU A 187 16.31 21.24 5.88
C LEU A 187 15.71 19.89 5.46
N PRO A 188 16.43 18.76 5.70
CA PRO A 188 15.85 17.43 5.57
C PRO A 188 14.63 17.25 6.49
N LEU A 189 13.71 16.36 6.11
CA LEU A 189 12.45 16.12 6.85
C LEU A 189 12.66 15.85 8.36
N ALA A 190 13.70 15.13 8.74
CA ALA A 190 14.01 14.88 10.14
C ALA A 190 14.33 16.19 10.90
N ARG A 191 15.10 17.08 10.27
CA ARG A 191 15.50 18.37 10.84
C ARG A 191 14.35 19.38 10.85
N THR A 192 13.47 19.36 9.84
CA THR A 192 12.27 20.22 9.82
C THR A 192 11.32 19.84 10.95
N LEU A 193 11.13 18.54 11.20
CA LEU A 193 10.32 18.06 12.33
C LEU A 193 10.90 18.48 13.69
N GLU A 194 12.22 18.39 13.86
CA GLU A 194 12.90 18.91 15.05
C GLU A 194 12.68 20.42 15.23
N ALA A 195 12.91 21.22 14.18
CA ALA A 195 12.75 22.67 14.19
C ALA A 195 11.30 23.09 14.51
N VAL A 196 10.31 22.41 13.91
CA VAL A 196 8.89 22.60 14.23
C VAL A 196 8.61 22.27 15.70
N GLY A 197 9.21 21.21 16.23
CA GLY A 197 9.10 20.85 17.64
C GLY A 197 9.63 21.94 18.57
N VAL A 198 10.77 22.54 18.25
CA VAL A 198 11.36 23.66 19.00
C VAL A 198 10.44 24.89 18.93
N LYS A 199 9.99 25.28 17.73
CA LYS A 199 9.10 26.44 17.55
C LYS A 199 7.77 26.28 18.28
N LYS A 200 7.18 25.09 18.31
CA LYS A 200 5.97 24.82 19.10
C LYS A 200 6.19 25.01 20.61
N LYS A 201 7.37 24.64 21.12
CA LYS A 201 7.72 24.86 22.54
C LYS A 201 7.90 26.35 22.84
N GLU A 202 8.58 27.09 21.96
CA GLU A 202 8.74 28.55 22.06
C GLU A 202 7.38 29.27 22.05
N MET A 203 6.49 28.91 21.12
CA MET A 203 5.13 29.47 21.07
C MET A 203 4.37 29.19 22.38
N ALA A 204 4.41 27.96 22.88
CA ALA A 204 3.77 27.62 24.15
C ALA A 204 4.38 28.35 25.37
N ALA A 205 5.66 28.73 25.33
CA ALA A 205 6.27 29.55 26.36
C ALA A 205 5.78 31.00 26.29
N LEU A 206 5.76 31.59 25.09
CA LEU A 206 5.26 32.93 24.84
C LEU A 206 3.78 33.08 25.20
N ASP A 207 2.94 32.10 24.88
CA ASP A 207 1.52 32.12 25.26
C ASP A 207 1.35 32.18 26.78
N ARG A 208 2.16 31.42 27.54
CA ARG A 208 2.15 31.48 29.01
C ARG A 208 2.60 32.83 29.54
N GLU A 209 3.63 33.44 28.94
CA GLU A 209 4.07 34.78 29.31
C GLU A 209 2.98 35.83 29.03
N LEU A 210 2.31 35.69 27.89
CA LEU A 210 1.25 36.59 27.48
C LEU A 210 0.03 36.48 28.42
N ASP A 211 -0.33 35.28 28.85
CA ASP A 211 -1.36 35.07 29.86
C ASP A 211 -0.98 35.64 31.23
N GLN A 212 0.29 35.50 31.64
CA GLN A 212 0.79 36.12 32.87
C GLN A 212 0.74 37.66 32.80
N LEU A 213 1.14 38.24 31.67
CA LEU A 213 1.08 39.68 31.46
C LEU A 213 -0.36 40.19 31.43
N ARG A 214 -1.27 39.47 30.77
CA ARG A 214 -2.71 39.78 30.79
C ARG A 214 -3.26 39.74 32.22
N ALA A 215 -2.92 38.73 33.01
CA ALA A 215 -3.34 38.65 34.41
C ALA A 215 -2.78 39.80 35.26
N ARG A 216 -1.52 40.20 35.06
CA ARG A 216 -0.93 41.36 35.74
C ARG A 216 -1.59 42.67 35.33
N ALA A 217 -1.87 42.84 34.03
CA ALA A 217 -2.56 44.01 33.50
C ALA A 217 -3.97 44.14 34.10
N MET A 218 -4.72 43.03 34.17
CA MET A 218 -6.05 43.01 34.80
C MET A 218 -5.98 43.36 36.29
N ARG A 219 -5.02 42.81 37.04
CA ARG A 219 -4.82 43.18 38.47
C ARG A 219 -4.50 44.66 38.63
N LYS A 220 -3.62 45.20 37.80
CA LYS A 220 -3.28 46.63 37.81
C LYS A 220 -4.47 47.50 37.43
N ALA A 221 -5.29 47.09 36.48
CA ALA A 221 -6.53 47.79 36.14
C ALA A 221 -7.49 47.82 37.34
N THR A 222 -7.69 46.70 38.03
CA THR A 222 -8.52 46.65 39.25
C THR A 222 -7.97 47.48 40.40
N GLU A 223 -6.64 47.52 40.56
CA GLU A 223 -5.96 48.34 41.57
C GLU A 223 -6.10 49.83 41.26
N LEU A 224 -5.96 50.22 39.98
CA LEU A 224 -6.19 51.60 39.54
C LEU A 224 -7.64 52.04 39.75
N GLU A 225 -8.62 51.18 39.44
CA GLU A 225 -10.03 51.49 39.72
C GLU A 225 -10.28 51.63 41.21
N ARG A 226 -9.72 50.75 42.05
CA ARG A 226 -9.80 50.89 43.51
C ARG A 226 -9.22 52.22 43.99
N ILE A 227 -8.01 52.57 43.58
CA ILE A 227 -7.38 53.85 43.95
C ILE A 227 -8.22 55.03 43.46
N ARG A 228 -8.78 54.98 42.24
CA ARG A 228 -9.69 56.00 41.72
C ARG A 228 -10.93 56.17 42.61
N THR A 229 -11.55 55.07 43.04
CA THR A 229 -12.69 55.13 43.97
C THR A 229 -12.30 55.68 45.35
N GLU A 230 -11.09 55.42 45.84
CA GLU A 230 -10.58 55.94 47.11
C GLU A 230 -10.21 57.44 47.03
N LEU A 231 -9.80 57.93 45.84
CA LEU A 231 -9.42 59.31 45.60
C LEU A 231 -10.63 60.27 45.59
N GLY A 232 -11.80 59.80 45.16
CA GLY A 232 -13.06 60.56 45.17
C GLY A 232 -13.42 61.19 46.54
N PRO A 233 -13.58 60.40 47.62
CA PRO A 233 -13.90 60.93 48.95
C PRO A 233 -12.75 61.75 49.55
N LEU A 234 -11.48 61.45 49.21
CA LEU A 234 -10.33 62.26 49.64
C LEU A 234 -10.37 63.66 49.00
N ASN A 235 -10.61 63.75 47.70
CA ASN A 235 -10.79 65.02 47.00
C ASN A 235 -12.00 65.80 47.55
N ALA A 236 -13.10 65.11 47.86
CA ALA A 236 -14.26 65.74 48.50
C ALA A 236 -13.92 66.31 49.90
N LYS A 237 -13.10 65.60 50.70
CA LYS A 237 -12.60 66.08 52.00
C LYS A 237 -11.65 67.27 51.85
N VAL A 238 -10.81 67.29 50.82
CA VAL A 238 -9.94 68.44 50.52
C VAL A 238 -10.76 69.65 50.08
N ALA A 239 -11.78 69.44 49.24
CA ALA A 239 -12.68 70.51 48.81
C ALA A 239 -13.49 71.08 49.99
N SER A 240 -14.01 70.21 50.88
CA SER A 240 -14.76 70.66 52.05
C SER A 240 -13.88 71.35 53.09
N SER A 241 -12.65 70.88 53.32
CA SER A 241 -11.70 71.56 54.20
C SER A 241 -11.23 72.90 53.63
N ALA A 242 -10.99 72.98 52.32
CA ALA A 242 -10.69 74.24 51.64
C ALA A 242 -11.86 75.23 51.69
N ALA A 243 -13.09 74.75 51.53
CA ALA A 243 -14.30 75.57 51.70
C ALA A 243 -14.45 76.05 53.14
N ALA A 244 -14.28 75.17 54.13
CA ALA A 244 -14.30 75.53 55.55
C ALA A 244 -13.22 76.56 55.90
N ALA A 245 -12.01 76.44 55.35
CA ALA A 245 -10.93 77.40 55.52
C ALA A 245 -11.27 78.77 54.89
N LYS A 246 -11.83 78.79 53.68
CA LYS A 246 -12.29 80.03 53.03
C LYS A 246 -13.45 80.69 53.79
N GLU A 247 -14.38 79.91 54.32
CA GLU A 247 -15.45 80.43 55.17
C GLU A 247 -14.93 80.97 56.51
N ALA A 248 -13.96 80.30 57.13
CA ALA A 248 -13.30 80.82 58.33
C ALA A 248 -12.57 82.14 58.04
N GLN A 249 -11.91 82.24 56.89
CA GLN A 249 -11.27 83.48 56.44
C GLN A 249 -12.31 84.58 56.17
N ARG A 250 -13.42 84.27 55.48
CA ARG A 250 -14.53 85.23 55.29
C ARG A 250 -15.16 85.65 56.61
N ARG A 251 -15.33 84.76 57.59
CA ARG A 251 -15.82 85.10 58.93
C ARG A 251 -14.84 86.03 59.66
N LYS A 252 -13.54 85.81 59.50
CA LYS A 252 -12.50 86.71 60.04
C LYS A 252 -12.52 88.09 59.35
N GLU A 253 -12.65 88.12 58.03
CA GLU A 253 -12.74 89.36 57.24
C GLU A 253 -14.04 90.12 57.53
N ALA A 254 -15.19 89.44 57.64
CA ALA A 254 -16.46 90.05 58.04
C ALA A 254 -16.44 90.58 59.49
N ALA A 255 -15.72 89.91 60.39
CA ALA A 255 -15.49 90.41 61.76
C ALA A 255 -14.56 91.64 61.80
N LEU A 256 -13.71 91.84 60.78
CA LEU A 256 -12.81 92.99 60.64
C LEU A 256 -13.39 94.14 59.81
N GLY A 257 -14.31 93.84 58.88
CA GLY A 257 -14.90 94.79 57.91
C GLY A 257 -16.19 95.50 58.37
N GLY A 258 -16.70 95.21 59.57
CA GLY A 258 -17.87 95.90 60.13
C GLY A 258 -17.57 97.27 60.76
N GLY A 259 -16.31 97.70 60.82
CA GLY A 259 -15.91 98.95 61.46
C GLY A 259 -16.01 100.21 60.57
N GLU A 260 -15.98 100.06 59.25
CA GLU A 260 -15.96 101.21 58.32
C GLU A 260 -17.36 101.74 57.97
N ASP A 261 -18.38 100.87 57.85
CA ASP A 261 -19.76 101.30 57.59
C ASP A 261 -20.37 102.07 58.77
N ASP A 262 -20.07 101.66 60.02
CA ASP A 262 -20.47 102.41 61.23
C ASP A 262 -19.82 103.80 61.31
N LEU A 263 -18.63 103.96 60.73
CA LEU A 263 -17.92 105.25 60.66
C LEU A 263 -18.47 106.14 59.53
N GLU A 264 -18.85 105.56 58.39
CA GLU A 264 -19.49 106.29 57.30
C GLU A 264 -20.92 106.75 57.66
N GLU A 265 -21.72 105.93 58.35
CA GLU A 265 -23.05 106.34 58.82
C GLU A 265 -22.97 107.50 59.81
N ARG A 266 -22.01 107.47 60.74
CA ARG A 266 -21.74 108.60 61.64
C ARG A 266 -21.28 109.84 60.89
N GLY A 267 -20.41 109.69 59.88
CA GLY A 267 -19.96 110.78 59.03
C GLY A 267 -21.09 111.46 58.26
N ARG A 268 -22.05 110.68 57.74
CA ARG A 268 -23.25 111.21 57.08
C ARG A 268 -24.17 111.94 58.07
N TRP A 269 -24.34 111.40 59.27
CA TRP A 269 -25.11 112.06 60.33
C TRP A 269 -24.50 113.41 60.75
N PHE A 270 -23.18 113.46 60.95
CA PHE A 270 -22.49 114.71 61.30
C PHE A 270 -22.59 115.76 60.18
N ARG A 271 -22.45 115.38 58.90
CA ARG A 271 -22.63 116.32 57.78
C ARG A 271 -24.07 116.82 57.65
N ALA A 272 -25.06 115.96 57.91
CA ALA A 272 -26.46 116.38 57.91
C ALA A 272 -26.75 117.39 59.04
N ASN A 273 -26.19 117.17 60.23
CA ASN A 273 -26.30 118.12 61.35
C ASN A 273 -25.57 119.44 61.05
N GLU A 274 -24.40 119.39 60.40
CA GLU A 274 -23.68 120.59 59.97
C GLU A 274 -24.46 121.41 58.93
N ALA A 275 -25.18 120.75 58.01
CA ALA A 275 -26.02 121.42 57.03
C ALA A 275 -27.22 122.14 57.68
N VAL A 276 -27.85 121.52 58.69
CA VAL A 276 -28.94 122.15 59.47
C VAL A 276 -28.43 123.35 60.28
N LEU A 277 -27.25 123.25 60.90
CA LEU A 277 -26.64 124.35 61.64
C LEU A 277 -26.28 125.53 60.72
N LYS A 278 -25.79 125.28 59.50
CA LYS A 278 -25.51 126.35 58.51
C LYS A 278 -26.78 127.06 58.05
N GLN A 279 -27.91 126.36 57.93
CA GLN A 279 -29.20 126.97 57.59
C GLN A 279 -29.76 127.89 58.68
N ILE A 280 -29.35 127.75 59.95
CA ILE A 280 -29.81 128.59 61.06
C ILE A 280 -28.97 129.87 61.20
N PHE A 281 -27.76 129.90 60.65
CA PHE A 281 -26.85 131.07 60.74
C PHE A 281 -26.87 131.99 59.50
N GLU A 282 -27.71 131.70 58.49
CA GLU A 282 -27.88 132.53 57.27
C GLU A 282 -29.28 133.19 57.14
N SER A 283 -30.02 133.35 58.25
CA SER A 283 -31.24 134.18 58.32
C SER A 283 -31.28 135.06 59.56
#